data_AF-A0A075JQ33-F1
#
_entry.id   AF-A0A075JQ33-F1
#
_cell.length_a   1.000
_cell.length_b   1.000
_cell.length_c   1.000
_cell.angle_alpha   90.00
_cell.angle_beta   90.00
_cell.angle_gamma   90.00
#
_symmetry.space_group_name_H-M   'P 1'
#
loop_
_entity.id
_entity.type
_entity.pdbx_description
1 polymer ?
#
loop_
_entity_poly.entity_id
_entity_poly.type
_entity_poly.pdbx_seq_one_letter_code
_entity_poly.pdbx_strand_id
1 'polypeptide(L)' 'MNYSGVGLIFISCLSVGSGVGLLFGELEVGGAIGLGAGIVLTAIFRKNK' A
#
# COMPACT_ATOMS: atom_id res chain seq x y z
N MET A 1 -5.25 -8.20 18.94
CA MET A 1 -4.77 -7.36 17.83
C MET A 1 -5.41 -7.86 16.53
N ASN A 2 -6.25 -7.04 15.90
CA ASN A 2 -6.91 -7.41 14.64
C ASN A 2 -5.94 -7.13 13.48
N TYR A 3 -5.03 -8.09 13.22
CA TYR A 3 -4.00 -7.99 12.18
C TYR A 3 -4.60 -7.95 10.76
N SER A 4 -5.83 -8.43 10.59
CA SER A 4 -6.54 -8.42 9.32
C SER A 4 -6.75 -7.01 8.78
N GLY A 5 -6.98 -6.01 9.66
CA GLY A 5 -7.22 -4.63 9.23
C GLY A 5 -6.00 -3.98 8.56
N VAL A 6 -4.83 -4.09 9.17
CA VAL A 6 -3.58 -3.54 8.59
C VAL A 6 -3.15 -4.32 7.34
N GLY A 7 -3.35 -5.63 7.29
CA GLY A 7 -3.07 -6.44 6.09
C GLY A 7 -3.96 -6.07 4.90
N LEU A 8 -5.27 -5.85 5.13
CA LEU A 8 -6.21 -5.44 4.08
C LEU A 8 -5.91 -4.03 3.55
N ILE A 9 -5.53 -3.11 4.44
CA ILE A 9 -5.12 -1.74 4.06
C ILE A 9 -3.85 -1.77 3.21
N PHE A 10 -2.87 -2.59 3.61
CA PHE A 10 -1.61 -2.76 2.87
C PHE A 10 -1.86 -3.34 1.47
N ILE A 11 -2.61 -4.44 1.37
CA ILE A 11 -2.93 -5.10 0.10
C ILE A 11 -3.76 -4.19 -0.82
N SER A 12 -4.74 -3.46 -0.28
CA SER A 12 -5.54 -2.52 -1.07
C SER A 12 -4.68 -1.39 -1.63
N CYS A 13 -3.79 -0.81 -0.80
CA CYS A 13 -2.90 0.26 -1.23
C CYS A 13 -1.86 -0.23 -2.26
N LEU A 14 -1.29 -1.42 -2.04
CA LEU A 14 -0.35 -2.05 -2.96
C LEU A 14 -1.00 -2.38 -4.30
N SER A 15 -2.23 -2.90 -4.28
CA SER A 15 -2.98 -3.25 -5.48
C SER A 15 -3.36 -2.01 -6.29
N VAL A 16 -3.78 -0.93 -5.63
CA VAL A 16 -4.07 0.34 -6.31
C VAL A 16 -2.79 0.99 -6.85
N GLY A 17 -1.71 1.03 -6.07
CA GLY A 17 -0.43 1.61 -6.52
C GLY A 17 0.18 0.86 -7.70
N SER A 18 0.21 -0.48 -7.63
CA SER A 18 0.72 -1.33 -8.71
C SER A 18 -0.19 -1.28 -9.94
N GLY A 19 -1.51 -1.24 -9.75
CA GLY A 19 -2.48 -1.08 -10.85
C GLY A 19 -2.35 0.26 -11.59
N VAL A 20 -2.08 1.35 -10.87
CA VAL A 20 -1.83 2.67 -11.46
C VAL A 20 -0.47 2.71 -12.19
N GLY A 21 0.58 2.10 -11.64
CA GLY A 21 1.87 2.02 -12.34
C GLY A 21 1.83 1.17 -13.60
N LEU A 22 1.04 0.09 -13.61
CA LEU A 22 0.83 -0.72 -14.81
C LEU A 22 0.19 0.12 -15.93
N LEU A 23 -0.76 1.00 -15.60
CA LEU A 23 -1.41 1.90 -16.56
C LEU A 23 -0.46 2.93 -17.17
N PHE A 24 0.57 3.34 -16.43
CA PHE A 24 1.61 4.26 -16.91
C PHE A 24 2.76 3.54 -17.65
N GLY A 25 2.74 2.21 -17.75
CA GLY A 25 3.81 1.42 -18.37
C GLY A 25 5.01 1.16 -17.46
N GLU A 26 4.98 1.70 -16.23
CA GLU A 26 6.06 1.62 -15.24
C GLU A 26 5.55 0.95 -13.97
N LEU A 27 5.44 -0.38 -14.04
CA LEU A 27 5.04 -1.23 -12.92
C LEU A 27 5.99 -1.05 -11.72
N GLU A 28 7.28 -0.80 -11.97
CA GLU A 28 8.27 -0.53 -10.92
C GLU A 28 7.95 0.73 -10.13
N VAL A 29 7.50 1.80 -10.79
CA VAL A 29 7.12 3.06 -10.13
C VAL A 29 5.83 2.89 -9.34
N GLY A 30 4.82 2.21 -9.91
CA GLY A 30 3.59 1.91 -9.18
C GLY A 30 3.79 1.00 -7.98
N GLY A 31 4.66 -0.01 -8.13
CA GLY A 31 5.06 -0.90 -7.06
C GLY A 31 5.81 -0.18 -5.94
N ALA A 32 6.76 0.70 -6.28
CA ALA A 32 7.51 1.51 -5.31
C ALA A 32 6.59 2.49 -4.56
N ILE A 33 5.66 3.15 -5.26
CA ILE A 33 4.68 4.06 -4.65
C ILE A 33 3.69 3.28 -3.78
N GLY A 34 3.21 2.12 -4.24
CA GLY A 34 2.30 1.25 -3.48
C GLY A 34 2.95 0.69 -2.21
N LEU A 35 4.23 0.30 -2.27
CA LEU A 35 5.01 -0.11 -1.10
C LEU A 35 5.22 1.06 -0.13
N GLY A 36 5.66 2.21 -0.64
CA GLY A 36 5.89 3.40 0.17
C GLY A 36 4.61 3.86 0.89
N ALA A 37 3.50 3.99 0.15
CA ALA A 37 2.21 4.37 0.70
C ALA A 37 1.64 3.32 1.67
N GLY A 38 1.78 2.02 1.37
CA GLY A 38 1.34 0.93 2.25
C GLY A 38 2.08 0.90 3.59
N ILE A 39 3.40 1.13 3.58
CA ILE A 39 4.22 1.22 4.80
C ILE A 39 3.85 2.46 5.61
N VAL A 40 3.68 3.61 4.96
CA VAL A 40 3.27 4.86 5.61
C VAL A 40 1.88 4.71 6.24
N LEU A 41 0.89 4.18 5.51
CA LEU A 41 -0.45 3.94 6.06
C LEU A 41 -0.39 2.98 7.26
N THR A 42 0.34 1.88 7.14
CA THR A 42 0.49 0.91 8.24
C THR A 42 1.18 1.54 9.46
N ALA A 43 2.18 2.39 9.25
CA ALA A 43 2.86 3.11 10.32
C ALA A 43 1.96 4.12 11.03
N ILE A 44 1.18 4.90 10.27
CA ILE A 44 0.22 5.87 10.82
C ILE A 44 -0.92 5.16 11.56
N PHE A 45 -1.47 4.10 10.97
CA PHE A 45 -2.58 3.33 11.55
C PHE A 45 -2.13 2.55 12.81
N ARG A 46 -0.86 2.14 12.87
CA ARG A 46 -0.26 1.54 14.08
C ARG A 46 0.03 2.57 15.16
N LYS A 47 0.26 3.84 14.81
CA LYS A 47 0.49 4.92 15.79
C LYS A 47 -0.81 5.46 16.38
N ASN A 48 -1.93 5.33 15.66
CA ASN A 48 -3.27 5.76 16.09
C ASN A 48 -4.03 4.70 16.90
N LYS A 49 -3.38 3.59 17.29
CA LYS A 49 -3.97 2.51 18.07
C LYS A 49 -3.05 2.14 19.24
#